data_AF-A0A538LQB3-F1
#
_entry.id   AF-A0A538LQB3-F1
#
_cell.length_a   1.000
_cell.length_b   1.000
_cell.length_c   1.000
_cell.angle_alpha   90.00
_cell.angle_beta   90.00
_cell.angle_gamma   90.00
#
_symmetry.space_group_name_H-M   'P 1'
#
loop_
_entity.id
_entity.type
_entity.pdbx_description
1 polymer ?
#
loop_
_entity_poly.entity_id
_entity_poly.type
_entity_poly.pdbx_seq_one_letter_code
_entity_poly.pdbx_strand_id
1 'polypeptide(L)'
;MLATFGDGQVFWALLVFFFWIIWIWLLIMVFSDLFRSGDLSGWGKAAWALGILVLPYLGVFLYLIFRGGKMDERALASAQAQDAAFRQYVKGEAAATKGDGAKPADELAKLEDLKRRGVISDAEFDQLKAKVVSG
;
A
#
# COMPACT_ATOMS: atom_id res chain seq x y z
N MET A 1 -7.22 -10.96 -9.41
CA MET A 1 -6.09 -10.00 -9.35
C MET A 1 -4.86 -10.71 -9.89
N LEU A 2 -4.55 -10.51 -11.17
CA LEU A 2 -3.29 -11.00 -11.74
C LEU A 2 -2.25 -9.93 -11.44
N ALA A 3 -1.23 -10.25 -10.65
CA ALA A 3 -0.12 -9.34 -10.43
C ALA A 3 0.52 -9.01 -11.79
N THR A 4 0.58 -7.72 -12.13
CA THR A 4 1.30 -7.23 -13.30
C THR A 4 2.79 -7.48 -13.07
N PHE A 5 3.29 -8.63 -13.51
CA PHE A 5 4.71 -9.01 -13.42
C PHE A 5 5.59 -8.34 -14.52
N GLY A 6 5.20 -7.18 -15.04
CA GLY A 6 5.79 -6.56 -16.23
C GLY A 6 6.55 -5.24 -16.02
N ASP A 7 6.41 -4.59 -14.86
CA ASP A 7 6.84 -3.18 -14.67
C ASP A 7 8.32 -3.04 -14.25
N GLY A 8 9.21 -3.89 -14.76
CA GLY A 8 10.65 -3.85 -14.43
C GLY A 8 11.02 -4.29 -13.01
N GLN A 9 10.04 -4.60 -12.15
CA GLN A 9 10.27 -5.10 -10.79
C GLN A 9 11.05 -6.42 -10.77
N VAL A 10 10.78 -7.31 -11.73
CA VAL A 10 11.51 -8.59 -11.88
C VAL A 10 12.97 -8.34 -12.27
N PHE A 11 13.22 -7.40 -13.20
CA PHE A 11 14.58 -6.99 -13.56
C PHE A 11 15.31 -6.38 -12.36
N TRP A 12 14.65 -5.51 -11.61
CA TRP A 12 15.20 -4.92 -10.40
C TRP A 12 15.49 -5.97 -9.32
N ALA A 13 14.56 -6.90 -9.09
CA ALA A 13 14.75 -7.99 -8.15
C ALA A 13 15.92 -8.91 -8.57
N LEU A 14 16.05 -9.21 -9.86
CA LEU A 14 17.16 -9.99 -10.41
C LEU A 14 18.49 -9.25 -10.27
N LEU A 15 18.50 -7.93 -10.48
CA LEU A 15 19.67 -7.08 -10.27
C LEU A 15 20.09 -7.08 -8.79
N VAL A 16 19.17 -6.82 -7.87
CA VAL A 16 19.43 -6.87 -6.43
C VAL A 16 19.92 -8.26 -6.00
N PHE A 17 19.30 -9.32 -6.50
CA PHE A 17 19.70 -10.70 -6.24
C PHE A 17 21.10 -11.04 -6.78
N PHE A 18 21.43 -10.56 -7.98
CA PHE A 18 22.75 -10.73 -8.59
C PHE A 18 23.84 -10.04 -7.77
N PHE A 19 23.63 -8.78 -7.36
CA PHE A 19 24.56 -8.08 -6.47
C PHE A 19 24.68 -8.76 -5.11
N TRP A 20 23.60 -9.34 -4.58
CA TRP A 20 23.63 -10.12 -3.35
C TRP A 20 24.51 -11.38 -3.49
N ILE A 21 24.40 -12.12 -4.60
CA ILE A 21 25.27 -13.27 -4.87
C ILE A 21 26.73 -12.82 -4.96
N ILE A 22 27.04 -11.80 -5.76
CA ILE A 22 28.41 -11.27 -5.89
C ILE A 22 28.95 -10.85 -4.54
N TRP A 23 28.15 -10.18 -3.71
CA TRP A 23 28.55 -9.76 -2.38
C TRP A 23 28.99 -10.94 -1.50
N ILE A 24 28.18 -12.00 -1.43
CA ILE A 24 28.53 -13.21 -0.67
C ILE A 24 29.78 -13.89 -1.25
N TRP A 25 29.88 -13.95 -2.59
CA TRP A 25 31.03 -14.56 -3.26
C TRP A 25 32.32 -13.79 -3.00
N LEU A 26 32.27 -12.45 -3.01
CA LEU A 26 33.39 -11.58 -2.65
C LEU A 26 33.79 -11.77 -1.19
N LEU A 27 32.84 -11.88 -0.26
CA LEU A 27 33.17 -12.21 1.13
C LEU A 27 33.96 -13.52 1.17
N ILE A 28 33.42 -14.61 0.61
CA ILE A 28 34.10 -15.92 0.62
C ILE A 28 35.49 -15.83 0.00
N MET A 29 35.64 -15.14 -1.14
CA MET A 29 36.92 -14.98 -1.83
C MET A 29 37.94 -14.20 -0.98
N VAL A 30 37.52 -13.08 -0.38
CA VAL A 30 38.38 -12.26 0.48
C VAL A 30 38.75 -13.03 1.76
N PHE A 31 37.80 -13.74 2.38
CA PHE A 31 38.09 -14.61 3.51
C PHE A 31 39.08 -15.72 3.12
N SER A 32 38.86 -16.39 2.00
CA SER A 32 39.75 -17.45 1.49
C SER A 32 41.17 -16.94 1.21
N ASP A 33 41.29 -15.76 0.60
CA ASP A 33 42.58 -15.13 0.36
C ASP A 33 43.28 -14.69 1.65
N LEU A 34 42.51 -14.15 2.61
CA LEU A 34 43.01 -13.80 3.94
C LEU A 34 43.49 -15.01 4.72
N PHE A 35 42.81 -16.16 4.61
CA PHE A 35 43.29 -17.40 5.23
C PHE A 35 44.51 -17.98 4.53
N ARG A 36 44.56 -17.90 3.19
CA ARG A 36 45.68 -18.37 2.37
C ARG A 36 46.94 -17.53 2.54
N SER A 37 46.82 -16.23 2.82
CA SER A 37 47.98 -15.38 3.10
C SER A 37 48.63 -15.77 4.44
N GLY A 38 49.90 -16.16 4.40
CA GLY A 38 50.70 -16.49 5.58
C GLY A 38 51.27 -15.27 6.32
N ASP A 39 51.16 -14.08 5.73
CA ASP A 39 51.81 -12.85 6.22
C ASP A 39 51.14 -12.22 7.45
N LEU A 40 49.87 -12.53 7.70
CA LEU A 40 49.09 -11.94 8.80
C LEU A 40 48.95 -12.92 9.96
N SER A 41 49.26 -12.45 11.18
CA SER A 41 48.94 -13.19 12.40
C SER A 41 47.43 -13.43 12.51
N GLY A 42 47.01 -14.49 13.22
CA GLY A 42 45.59 -14.85 13.35
C GLY A 42 44.71 -13.70 13.86
N TRP A 43 45.27 -12.81 14.69
CA TRP A 43 44.62 -11.59 15.15
C TRP A 43 44.44 -10.54 14.06
N GLY A 44 45.43 -10.37 13.16
CA GLY A 44 45.30 -9.51 11.99
C GLY A 44 44.20 -9.99 11.04
N LYS A 45 44.08 -11.31 10.86
CA LYS A 45 42.99 -11.92 10.08
C LYS A 45 41.62 -11.68 10.72
N ALA A 46 41.52 -11.83 12.04
CA ALA A 46 40.28 -11.59 12.77
C ALA A 46 39.83 -10.11 12.71
N ALA A 47 40.76 -9.16 12.85
CA ALA A 47 40.46 -7.74 12.74
C ALA A 47 39.99 -7.35 11.34
N TRP A 48 40.62 -7.89 10.30
CA TRP A 48 40.21 -7.68 8.90
C TRP A 48 38.83 -8.25 8.59
N ALA A 49 38.58 -9.49 9.03
CA ALA A 49 37.28 -10.14 8.93
C ALA A 49 36.17 -9.30 9.58
N LEU A 50 36.41 -8.81 10.79
CA LEU A 50 35.47 -7.97 11.52
C LEU A 50 35.24 -6.64 10.80
N GLY A 51 36.31 -6.01 10.30
CA GLY A 51 36.24 -4.79 9.53
C GLY A 51 35.32 -4.93 8.32
N ILE A 52 35.53 -5.98 7.51
CA ILE A 52 34.70 -6.26 6.32
C ILE A 52 33.24 -6.52 6.68
N LEU A 53 32.98 -7.21 7.80
CA LEU A 53 31.63 -7.49 8.27
C LEU A 53 30.91 -6.22 8.74
N VAL A 54 31.62 -5.33 9.46
CA VAL A 54 31.03 -4.14 10.10
C VAL A 54 30.91 -2.96 9.13
N LEU A 55 31.81 -2.82 8.15
CA LEU A 55 31.84 -1.73 7.17
C LEU A 55 30.49 -1.44 6.48
N PRO A 56 29.74 -2.44 5.96
CA PRO A 56 28.44 -2.18 5.33
C PRO A 56 27.43 -1.60 6.31
N TYR A 57 27.39 -2.08 7.56
CA TYR A 57 26.52 -1.53 8.59
C TYR A 57 26.94 -0.12 9.01
N LEU A 58 28.24 0.11 9.10
CA LEU A 58 28.80 1.43 9.42
C LEU A 58 28.34 2.47 8.38
N GLY A 59 28.38 2.12 7.08
CA GLY A 59 27.89 2.99 6.01
C GLY A 59 26.40 3.33 6.15
N VAL A 60 25.57 2.34 6.49
CA VAL A 60 24.13 2.56 6.74
C VAL A 60 23.92 3.42 7.99
N PHE A 61 24.61 3.15 9.09
CA PHE A 61 24.48 3.94 10.31
C PHE A 61 24.94 5.39 10.10
N LEU A 62 26.06 5.61 9.42
CA LEU A 62 26.50 6.95 9.04
C LEU A 62 25.46 7.62 8.14
N TYR A 63 24.93 6.92 7.13
CA TYR A 63 23.85 7.46 6.29
C TYR A 63 22.64 7.88 7.12
N LEU A 64 22.18 7.04 8.05
CA LEU A 64 21.04 7.34 8.91
C LEU A 64 21.32 8.50 9.86
N ILE A 65 22.53 8.59 10.42
CA ILE A 65 22.93 9.72 11.28
C ILE A 65 22.96 11.03 10.48
N PHE A 66 23.53 11.04 9.28
CA PHE A 66 23.66 12.24 8.46
C PHE A 66 22.38 12.59 7.68
N ARG A 67 21.49 11.63 7.43
CA ARG A 67 20.36 11.79 6.49
C ARG A 67 19.02 11.34 7.03
N GLY A 68 18.96 10.71 8.20
CA GLY A 68 17.75 10.11 8.78
C GLY A 68 16.62 11.10 9.08
N GLY A 69 16.90 12.40 9.17
CA GLY A 69 15.89 13.41 9.49
C GLY A 69 14.83 13.68 8.43
N LYS A 70 14.97 13.19 7.18
CA LYS A 70 14.08 13.59 6.05
C LYS A 70 13.11 12.52 5.55
N MET A 71 13.12 11.32 6.13
CA MET A 71 12.18 10.24 5.73
C MET A 71 10.86 10.30 6.50
N ASP A 72 10.86 10.83 7.72
CA ASP A 72 9.70 10.82 8.60
C ASP A 72 8.60 11.79 8.15
N GLU A 73 8.98 13.00 7.71
CA GLU A 73 8.02 14.01 7.20
C GLU A 73 7.25 13.52 5.97
N ARG A 74 7.91 12.76 5.08
CA ARG A 74 7.25 12.24 3.86
C ARG A 74 6.39 11.03 4.15
N ALA A 75 6.76 10.22 5.14
CA ALA A 75 5.96 9.10 5.61
C ALA A 75 4.68 9.60 6.33
N LEU A 76 4.80 10.65 7.15
CA LEU A 76 3.66 11.33 7.77
C LEU A 76 2.75 11.99 6.74
N ALA A 77 3.31 12.72 5.77
CA ALA A 77 2.53 13.35 4.71
C ALA A 77 1.81 12.31 3.81
N SER A 78 2.46 11.19 3.49
CA SER A 78 1.85 10.12 2.68
C SER A 78 0.80 9.33 3.45
N ALA A 79 1.00 9.09 4.76
CA ALA A 79 -0.01 8.49 5.63
C ALA A 79 -1.24 9.41 5.77
N GLN A 80 -1.05 10.71 5.98
CA GLN A 80 -2.15 11.68 6.03
C GLN A 80 -2.90 11.79 4.70
N ALA A 81 -2.20 11.71 3.57
CA ALA A 81 -2.82 11.71 2.25
C ALA A 81 -3.65 10.44 1.99
N GLN A 82 -3.15 9.27 2.42
CA GLN A 82 -3.88 8.00 2.33
C GLN A 82 -5.13 8.01 3.23
N ASP A 83 -5.02 8.52 4.47
CA ASP A 83 -6.17 8.69 5.37
C ASP A 83 -7.21 9.66 4.80
N ALA A 84 -6.77 10.75 4.17
CA ALA A 84 -7.67 11.70 3.52
C ALA A 84 -8.41 11.06 2.34
N ALA A 85 -7.71 10.28 1.50
CA ALA A 85 -8.32 9.55 0.39
C ALA A 85 -9.30 8.47 0.87
N PHE A 86 -8.94 7.73 1.92
CA PHE A 86 -9.82 6.71 2.52
C PHE A 86 -11.08 7.35 3.13
N ARG A 87 -10.95 8.46 3.84
CA ARG A 87 -12.10 9.22 4.36
C ARG A 87 -13.01 9.74 3.23
N GLN A 88 -12.45 10.15 2.10
CA GLN A 88 -13.24 10.56 0.93
C GLN A 88 -13.97 9.38 0.30
N TYR A 89 -13.31 8.22 0.19
CA TYR A 89 -13.94 6.99 -0.30
C TYR A 89 -15.10 6.56 0.60
N VAL A 90 -14.88 6.47 1.92
CA VAL A 90 -15.91 6.10 2.90
C VAL A 90 -17.03 7.13 2.96
N LYS A 91 -16.74 8.44 2.85
CA LYS A 91 -17.79 9.47 2.76
C LYS A 91 -18.55 9.39 1.44
N GLY A 92 -17.89 9.06 0.33
CA GLY A 92 -18.50 8.85 -0.97
C GLY A 92 -19.44 7.64 -0.95
N GLU A 93 -19.01 6.52 -0.38
CA GLU A 93 -19.86 5.34 -0.20
C GLU A 93 -20.96 5.57 0.84
N ALA A 94 -20.70 6.28 1.94
CA ALA A 94 -21.71 6.65 2.94
C ALA A 94 -22.71 7.70 2.42
N ALA A 95 -22.29 8.58 1.51
CA ALA A 95 -23.17 9.52 0.82
C ALA A 95 -23.95 8.84 -0.32
N ALA A 96 -23.35 7.87 -1.00
CA ALA A 96 -24.03 7.01 -1.97
C ALA A 96 -25.07 6.12 -1.29
N THR A 97 -24.78 5.59 -0.09
CA THR A 97 -25.75 4.84 0.71
C THR A 97 -26.76 5.72 1.46
N LYS A 98 -26.47 7.01 1.69
CA LYS A 98 -27.47 8.01 2.13
C LYS A 98 -28.28 8.61 0.97
N GLY A 99 -27.89 8.34 -0.28
CA GLY A 99 -28.57 8.80 -1.49
C GLY A 99 -29.72 7.90 -1.97
N ASP A 100 -29.83 6.69 -1.42
CA ASP A 100 -30.92 5.72 -1.71
C ASP A 100 -31.97 5.65 -0.59
N GLY A 101 -32.03 6.67 0.25
CA GLY A 101 -33.20 6.95 1.08
C GLY A 101 -34.05 8.03 0.43
N ALA A 102 -34.66 7.75 -0.73
CA ALA A 102 -35.76 8.58 -1.21
C ALA A 102 -36.77 8.65 -0.06
N LYS A 103 -36.99 9.86 0.48
CA LYS A 103 -37.92 10.02 1.60
C LYS A 103 -39.25 9.41 1.15
N PRO A 104 -39.93 8.59 1.98
CA PRO A 104 -41.20 7.97 1.59
C PRO A 104 -42.21 8.99 1.03
N ALA A 105 -42.14 10.25 1.49
CA ALA A 105 -42.91 11.37 0.96
C ALA A 105 -42.65 11.69 -0.54
N ASP A 106 -41.39 11.62 -0.99
CA ASP A 106 -41.02 11.93 -2.37
C ASP A 106 -41.42 10.78 -3.33
N GLU A 107 -41.41 9.53 -2.85
CA GLU A 107 -41.91 8.37 -3.60
C GLU A 107 -43.44 8.38 -3.71
N LEU A 108 -44.15 8.73 -2.62
CA LEU A 108 -45.60 8.89 -2.62
C LEU A 108 -46.07 9.98 -3.59
N ALA A 109 -45.34 11.10 -3.67
CA ALA A 109 -45.63 12.18 -4.61
C ALA A 109 -45.48 11.73 -6.09
N LYS A 110 -44.47 10.90 -6.39
CA LYS A 110 -44.29 10.33 -7.74
C LYS A 110 -45.39 9.32 -8.09
N LEU A 111 -45.84 8.51 -7.12
CA LEU A 111 -46.95 7.58 -7.32
C LEU A 111 -48.27 8.32 -7.62
N GLU A 112 -48.54 9.45 -6.94
CA GLU A 112 -49.74 10.26 -7.20
C GLU A 112 -49.70 10.89 -8.60
N ASP A 113 -48.54 11.38 -9.04
CA ASP A 113 -48.37 11.90 -10.40
C ASP A 113 -48.63 10.82 -11.46
N LEU A 114 -48.11 9.60 -11.25
CA LEU A 114 -48.34 8.47 -12.16
C LEU A 114 -49.83 8.11 -12.28
N LYS A 115 -50.55 8.15 -11.16
CA LYS A 115 -52.01 7.95 -11.12
C LYS A 115 -52.75 9.06 -11.87
N ARG A 116 -52.38 10.33 -11.64
CA ARG A 116 -53.00 11.48 -12.34
C ARG A 116 -52.79 11.43 -13.85
N ARG A 117 -51.66 10.91 -14.29
CA ARG A 117 -51.35 10.68 -15.71
C ARG A 117 -52.02 9.43 -16.30
N GLY A 118 -52.77 8.67 -15.49
CA GLY A 118 -53.45 7.44 -15.91
C GLY A 118 -52.50 6.28 -16.24
N VAL A 119 -51.24 6.34 -15.79
CA VAL A 119 -50.23 5.30 -16.06
C VAL A 119 -50.44 4.08 -15.16
N ILE A 120 -51.05 4.28 -13.98
CA ILE A 120 -51.39 3.23 -13.03
C ILE A 120 -52.86 3.37 -12.60
N SER A 121 -53.52 2.25 -12.35
CA SER A 121 -54.89 2.20 -11.86
C SER A 121 -54.97 2.47 -10.35
N ASP A 122 -56.18 2.77 -9.86
CA ASP A 122 -56.42 3.01 -8.43
C ASP A 122 -55.97 1.84 -7.54
N ALA A 123 -56.23 0.61 -8.00
CA ALA A 123 -55.86 -0.61 -7.28
C ALA A 123 -54.33 -0.82 -7.21
N GLU A 124 -53.60 -0.44 -8.26
CA GLU A 124 -52.13 -0.55 -8.31
C GLU A 124 -51.47 0.54 -7.45
N PHE A 125 -52.05 1.74 -7.41
CA PHE A 125 -51.58 2.82 -6.55
C PHE A 125 -51.67 2.45 -5.07
N ASP A 126 -52.79 1.86 -4.63
CA ASP A 126 -52.97 1.48 -3.22
C ASP A 126 -51.99 0.37 -2.77
N GLN A 127 -51.68 -0.57 -3.66
CA GLN A 127 -50.67 -1.62 -3.39
C GLN A 127 -49.25 -1.04 -3.26
N LEU A 128 -48.87 -0.12 -4.16
CA LEU A 128 -47.55 0.51 -4.14
C LEU A 128 -47.38 1.45 -2.95
N LYS A 129 -48.42 2.22 -2.60
CA LYS A 129 -48.45 3.07 -1.41
C LYS A 129 -48.25 2.27 -0.13
N ALA A 130 -48.93 1.12 0.01
CA ALA A 130 -48.78 0.27 1.19
C ALA A 130 -47.32 -0.22 1.35
N LYS A 131 -46.65 -0.56 0.25
CA LYS A 131 -45.27 -1.03 0.25
C LYS A 131 -44.26 0.05 0.65
N VAL A 132 -44.49 1.30 0.23
CA VAL A 132 -43.65 2.46 0.57
C VAL A 132 -43.84 2.91 2.02
N VAL A 133 -45.05 2.77 2.58
CA VAL A 133 -45.35 3.14 3.98
C VAL A 133 -44.94 2.04 4.97
N SER A 134 -44.85 0.78 4.53
CA SER A 134 -44.45 -0.35 5.37
C SER A 134 -42.93 -0.61 5.44
N GLY A 135 -42.12 0.10 4.65
CA GLY A 135 -40.66 0.02 4.64
C GLY A 135 -40.02 1.11 5.49
#